data_AF-A0A7C4R8K0-F1
#
_entry.id   AF-A0A7C4R8K0-F1
#
_cell.length_a   1.000
_cell.length_b   1.000
_cell.length_c   1.000
_cell.angle_alpha   90.00
_cell.angle_beta   90.00
_cell.angle_gamma   90.00
#
_symmetry.space_group_name_H-M   'P 1'
#
loop_
_entity.id
_entity.type
_entity.pdbx_description
1 polymer ?
#
loop_
_entity_poly.entity_id
_entity_poly.type
_entity_poly.pdbx_seq_one_letter_code
_entity_poly.pdbx_strand_id
1 'polypeptide(L)'
;MWYVFRRDALEVLYNKRARDSLARYFAVMSDEKPANFMIAKRIPAEFREDYSPKDLWAEHDRLTEEFYKVQKEIDSGKRSLGDLRMQEKSYLDLKIAIANKILEYCHLCSRRCGVNRLKGDLGYCRCGTQITVSSIFEHIGEEPELVPSGTIFTMGCTIRCLHCQNWTISQWFEIGEIYTPKRLAQAVERLRKNGCRNANLVG
;
A
#
# COMPACT_ATOMS: atom_id res chain seq x y z
N MET A 1 -2.89 20.44 -17.94
CA MET A 1 -2.68 20.20 -19.39
C MET A 1 -2.82 18.72 -19.77
N TRP A 2 -2.56 17.75 -18.86
CA TRP A 2 -2.73 16.32 -19.16
C TRP A 2 -4.13 15.94 -19.67
N TYR A 3 -5.18 16.62 -19.20
CA TYR A 3 -6.57 16.40 -19.61
C TYR A 3 -6.84 16.67 -21.10
N VAL A 4 -5.94 17.39 -21.79
CA VAL A 4 -5.99 17.60 -23.24
C VAL A 4 -5.60 16.31 -23.97
N PHE A 5 -4.61 15.58 -23.46
CA PHE A 5 -4.05 14.37 -24.07
C PHE A 5 -4.71 13.08 -23.57
N ARG A 6 -5.30 13.11 -22.38
CA ARG A 6 -5.96 11.96 -21.73
C ARG A 6 -7.41 12.27 -21.38
N ARG A 7 -8.25 12.49 -22.41
CA ARG A 7 -9.69 12.68 -22.24
C ARG A 7 -10.39 11.46 -21.64
N ASP A 8 -9.93 10.28 -22.02
CA ASP A 8 -10.32 8.99 -21.44
C ASP A 8 -10.21 8.98 -19.91
N ALA A 9 -9.15 9.57 -19.36
CA ALA A 9 -8.94 9.67 -17.92
C ALA A 9 -9.92 10.64 -17.22
N LEU A 10 -10.60 11.52 -17.95
CA LEU A 10 -11.72 12.30 -17.42
C LEU A 10 -13.05 11.55 -17.58
N GLU A 11 -13.29 10.95 -18.75
CA GLU A 11 -14.54 10.27 -19.07
C GLU A 11 -14.77 9.04 -18.19
N VAL A 12 -13.70 8.31 -17.82
CA VAL A 12 -13.78 7.13 -16.95
C VAL A 12 -14.41 7.45 -15.58
N LEU A 13 -14.27 8.68 -15.08
CA LEU A 13 -14.86 9.09 -13.79
C LEU A 13 -16.39 9.12 -13.81
N TYR A 14 -16.97 9.23 -15.00
CA TYR A 14 -18.42 9.22 -15.24
C TYR A 14 -18.91 7.90 -15.82
N ASN A 15 -17.99 7.00 -16.19
CA ASN A 15 -18.35 5.69 -16.71
C ASN A 15 -19.00 4.84 -15.61
N LYS A 16 -20.25 4.42 -15.84
CA LYS A 16 -21.03 3.64 -14.87
C LYS A 16 -20.30 2.37 -14.40
N ARG A 17 -19.75 1.57 -15.34
CA ARG A 17 -19.08 0.32 -15.00
C ARG A 17 -17.82 0.57 -14.16
N ALA A 18 -17.03 1.59 -14.51
CA ALA A 18 -15.86 1.96 -13.73
C ALA A 18 -16.24 2.40 -12.31
N ARG A 19 -17.28 3.24 -12.18
CA ARG A 19 -17.80 3.67 -10.87
C ARG A 19 -18.33 2.52 -10.03
N ASP A 20 -19.00 1.54 -10.65
CA ASP A 20 -19.50 0.36 -9.95
C ASP A 20 -18.33 -0.54 -9.48
N SER A 21 -17.35 -0.80 -10.35
CA SER A 21 -16.20 -1.67 -10.04
C SER A 21 -15.19 -1.06 -9.07
N LEU A 22 -14.97 0.25 -9.14
CA LEU A 22 -13.96 0.99 -8.38
C LEU A 22 -14.60 1.99 -7.40
N ALA A 23 -15.84 1.73 -6.97
CA ALA A 23 -16.65 2.66 -6.18
C ALA A 23 -15.91 3.25 -4.97
N ARG A 24 -15.28 2.40 -4.15
CA ARG A 24 -14.53 2.86 -2.98
C ARG A 24 -13.27 3.62 -3.38
N TYR A 25 -12.57 3.17 -4.42
CA TYR A 25 -11.34 3.82 -4.87
C TYR A 25 -11.63 5.26 -5.29
N PHE A 26 -12.66 5.50 -6.11
CA PHE A 26 -13.05 6.86 -6.49
C PHE A 26 -13.56 7.68 -5.30
N ALA A 27 -14.33 7.09 -4.39
CA ALA A 27 -14.78 7.80 -3.20
C ALA A 27 -13.61 8.21 -2.27
N VAL A 28 -12.57 7.38 -2.14
CA VAL A 28 -11.36 7.72 -1.38
C VAL A 28 -10.52 8.76 -2.11
N MET A 29 -10.37 8.61 -3.42
CA MET A 29 -9.65 9.56 -4.26
C MET A 29 -10.24 10.98 -4.13
N SER A 30 -11.57 11.09 -4.17
CA SER A 30 -12.34 12.35 -4.07
C SER A 30 -12.61 12.83 -2.63
N ASP A 31 -11.97 12.24 -1.62
CA ASP A 31 -12.16 12.58 -0.20
C ASP A 31 -13.60 12.37 0.35
N GLU A 32 -14.46 11.66 -0.37
CA GLU A 32 -15.83 11.30 0.06
C GLU A 32 -15.81 10.21 1.13
N LYS A 33 -14.82 9.31 1.09
CA LYS A 33 -14.63 8.21 2.05
C LYS A 33 -13.20 8.14 2.54
N PRO A 34 -12.97 7.72 3.80
CA PRO A 34 -11.61 7.59 4.30
C PRO A 34 -10.91 6.34 3.74
N ALA A 35 -9.59 6.42 3.59
CA ALA A 35 -8.79 5.26 3.22
C ALA A 35 -8.85 4.17 4.30
N ASN A 36 -8.77 2.89 3.90
CA ASN A 36 -8.93 1.75 4.81
C ASN A 36 -7.97 1.74 5.99
N PHE A 37 -6.70 2.12 5.76
CA PHE A 37 -5.71 2.16 6.83
C PHE A 37 -6.07 3.21 7.90
N MET A 38 -6.81 4.27 7.56
CA MET A 38 -7.26 5.27 8.52
C MET A 38 -8.34 4.69 9.45
N ILE A 39 -9.20 3.82 8.93
CA ILE A 39 -10.19 3.07 9.74
C ILE A 39 -9.47 2.01 10.58
N ALA A 40 -8.57 1.24 9.98
CA ALA A 40 -7.85 0.17 10.68
C ALA A 40 -7.04 0.67 11.89
N LYS A 41 -6.46 1.88 11.80
CA LYS A 41 -5.75 2.57 12.92
C LYS A 41 -6.61 2.91 14.13
N ARG A 42 -7.94 2.82 14.01
CA ARG A 42 -8.91 3.21 15.04
C ARG A 42 -9.60 2.04 15.71
N ILE A 43 -9.44 0.84 15.16
CA ILE A 43 -10.00 -0.38 15.73
C ILE A 43 -8.97 -0.93 16.71
N PRO A 44 -9.31 -1.06 18.01
CA PRO A 44 -8.38 -1.58 19.01
C PRO A 44 -8.04 -3.04 18.71
N ALA A 45 -6.80 -3.43 18.96
CA ALA A 45 -6.35 -4.81 18.83
C ALA A 45 -5.60 -5.24 20.09
N GLU A 46 -5.94 -6.42 20.61
CA GLU A 46 -5.32 -6.97 21.81
C GLU A 46 -4.37 -8.10 21.43
N PHE A 47 -3.07 -7.80 21.37
CA PHE A 47 -2.05 -8.79 21.07
C PHE A 47 -0.70 -8.49 21.74
N ARG A 48 0.13 -9.52 21.85
CA ARG A 48 1.55 -9.41 22.24
C ARG A 48 2.44 -9.83 21.07
N GLU A 49 3.62 -9.24 20.98
CA GLU A 49 4.58 -9.50 19.89
C GLU A 49 5.18 -10.91 19.92
N ASP A 50 5.10 -11.59 21.07
CA ASP A 50 5.56 -12.96 21.26
C ASP A 50 4.46 -14.00 21.02
N TYR A 51 3.25 -13.58 20.66
CA TYR A 51 2.20 -14.51 20.21
C TYR A 51 2.66 -15.30 19.00
N SER A 52 2.17 -16.54 18.90
CA SER A 52 2.47 -17.39 17.75
C SER A 52 1.85 -16.78 16.49
N PRO A 53 2.41 -17.05 15.29
CA PRO A 53 1.80 -16.60 14.03
C PRO A 53 0.33 -17.02 13.90
N LYS A 54 -0.02 -18.20 14.41
CA LYS A 54 -1.40 -18.72 14.39
C LYS A 54 -2.34 -17.83 15.21
N ASP A 55 -1.93 -17.42 16.40
CA ASP A 55 -2.76 -16.59 17.29
C ASP A 55 -2.92 -15.17 16.74
N LEU A 56 -1.85 -14.60 16.16
CA LEU A 56 -1.91 -13.30 15.49
C LEU A 56 -2.89 -13.31 14.30
N TRP A 57 -2.88 -14.38 13.48
CA TRP A 57 -3.82 -14.53 12.37
C TRP A 57 -5.26 -14.75 12.84
N ALA A 58 -5.48 -15.51 13.92
CA ALA A 58 -6.82 -15.69 14.49
C ALA A 58 -7.41 -14.35 14.96
N GLU A 59 -6.61 -13.51 15.63
CA GLU A 59 -7.04 -12.17 16.03
C GLU A 59 -7.26 -11.25 14.81
N HIS A 60 -6.41 -11.39 13.78
CA HIS A 60 -6.60 -10.65 12.53
C HIS A 60 -7.95 -10.96 11.88
N ASP A 61 -8.35 -12.23 11.83
CA ASP A 61 -9.61 -12.64 11.20
C ASP A 61 -10.81 -12.11 11.98
N ARG A 62 -10.78 -12.18 13.31
CA ARG A 62 -11.78 -11.56 14.19
C ARG A 62 -11.91 -10.06 13.92
N LEU A 63 -10.79 -9.34 13.90
CA LEU A 63 -10.77 -7.90 13.66
C LEU A 63 -11.12 -7.51 12.22
N THR A 64 -10.96 -8.42 11.26
CA THR A 64 -11.39 -8.22 9.88
C THR A 64 -12.91 -8.10 9.80
N GLU A 65 -13.65 -8.92 10.54
CA GLU A 65 -15.11 -8.80 10.62
C GLU A 65 -15.55 -7.48 11.27
N GLU A 66 -14.87 -7.09 12.35
CA GLU A 66 -15.10 -5.81 13.02
C GLU A 66 -14.81 -4.63 12.09
N PHE A 67 -13.72 -4.70 11.34
CA PHE A 67 -13.33 -3.71 10.34
C PHE A 67 -14.42 -3.48 9.30
N TYR A 68 -15.00 -4.54 8.74
CA TYR A 68 -16.07 -4.38 7.75
C TYR A 68 -17.37 -3.81 8.35
N LYS A 69 -17.68 -4.13 9.61
CA LYS A 69 -18.81 -3.50 10.33
C LYS A 69 -18.59 -2.00 10.48
N VAL A 70 -17.44 -1.58 11.00
CA VAL A 70 -17.08 -0.17 11.19
C VAL A 70 -17.01 0.57 9.85
N GLN A 71 -16.41 -0.03 8.83
CA GLN A 71 -16.36 0.56 7.49
C GLN A 71 -17.77 0.80 6.94
N LYS A 72 -18.70 -0.15 7.10
CA LYS A 72 -20.09 -0.01 6.64
C LYS A 72 -20.83 1.10 7.40
N GLU A 73 -20.60 1.24 8.70
CA GLU A 73 -21.16 2.34 9.50
C GLU A 73 -20.67 3.70 9.01
N ILE A 74 -19.37 3.84 8.77
CA ILE A 74 -18.76 5.06 8.25
C ILE A 74 -19.27 5.38 6.85
N ASP A 75 -19.25 4.39 5.96
CA ASP A 75 -19.67 4.54 4.57
C ASP A 75 -21.18 4.87 4.43
N SER A 76 -22.00 4.52 5.43
CA SER A 76 -23.43 4.85 5.48
C SER A 76 -23.76 6.13 6.26
N GLY A 77 -22.74 6.84 6.78
CA GLY A 77 -22.91 8.06 7.56
C GLY A 77 -23.44 7.86 8.98
N LYS A 78 -23.59 6.60 9.44
CA LYS A 78 -24.05 6.29 10.81
C LYS A 78 -23.02 6.68 11.87
N ARG A 79 -21.75 6.78 11.48
CA ARG A 79 -20.62 7.10 12.35
C ARG A 79 -19.59 7.90 11.57
N SER A 80 -18.98 8.91 12.18
CA SER A 80 -17.88 9.61 11.55
C SER A 80 -16.53 8.98 11.93
N LEU A 81 -15.52 9.15 11.08
CA LEU A 81 -14.15 8.74 11.40
C LEU A 81 -13.58 9.54 12.60
N GLY A 82 -14.06 10.77 12.82
CA GLY A 82 -13.63 11.64 13.92
C GLY A 82 -14.09 11.16 15.29
N ASP A 83 -15.22 10.44 15.36
CA ASP A 83 -15.77 9.87 16.61
C ASP A 83 -14.91 8.74 17.16
N LEU A 84 -14.04 8.19 16.32
CA LEU A 84 -13.16 7.08 16.63
C LEU A 84 -11.79 7.59 17.07
N ARG A 85 -11.42 7.25 18.31
CA ARG A 85 -10.09 7.58 18.86
C ARG A 85 -9.00 6.78 18.17
N MET A 86 -7.83 7.40 18.03
CA MET A 86 -6.61 6.69 17.65
C MET A 86 -6.24 5.69 18.74
N GLN A 87 -5.81 4.51 18.32
CA GLN A 87 -5.41 3.43 19.23
C GLN A 87 -3.88 3.33 19.27
N GLU A 88 -3.34 3.01 20.45
CA GLU A 88 -1.91 2.72 20.61
C GLU A 88 -1.57 1.34 20.01
N LYS A 89 -2.46 0.36 20.21
CA LYS A 89 -2.45 -0.93 19.52
C LYS A 89 -3.72 -1.08 18.70
N SER A 90 -3.58 -0.96 17.39
CA SER A 90 -4.69 -1.02 16.44
C SER A 90 -4.67 -2.29 15.59
N TYR A 91 -5.75 -2.51 14.86
CA TYR A 91 -5.80 -3.54 13.81
C TYR A 91 -4.71 -3.35 12.75
N LEU A 92 -4.27 -2.11 12.49
CA LEU A 92 -3.12 -1.88 11.61
C LEU A 92 -1.81 -2.34 12.28
N ASP A 93 -1.63 -2.11 13.58
CA ASP A 93 -0.42 -2.53 14.31
C ASP A 93 -0.33 -4.05 14.42
N LEU A 94 -1.46 -4.74 14.54
CA LEU A 94 -1.50 -6.20 14.43
C LEU A 94 -0.98 -6.69 13.07
N LYS A 95 -1.39 -6.04 11.98
CA LYS A 95 -0.87 -6.38 10.63
C LYS A 95 0.63 -6.12 10.53
N ILE A 96 1.16 -5.07 11.19
CA ILE A 96 2.60 -4.81 11.26
C ILE A 96 3.31 -5.94 12.02
N ALA A 97 2.77 -6.38 13.17
CA ALA A 97 3.33 -7.48 13.94
C ALA A 97 3.36 -8.79 13.13
N ILE A 98 2.28 -9.11 12.41
CA ILE A 98 2.23 -10.25 11.49
C ILE A 98 3.29 -10.11 10.39
N ALA A 99 3.41 -8.94 9.77
CA ALA A 99 4.41 -8.69 8.74
C ALA A 99 5.85 -8.90 9.27
N ASN A 100 6.14 -8.47 10.49
CA ASN A 100 7.44 -8.71 11.14
C ASN A 100 7.70 -10.20 11.36
N LYS A 101 6.70 -10.98 11.79
CA LYS A 101 6.82 -12.46 11.86
C LYS A 101 7.08 -13.09 10.51
N ILE A 102 6.44 -12.59 9.45
CA ILE A 102 6.72 -13.05 8.08
C ILE A 102 8.17 -12.73 7.70
N LEU A 103 8.72 -11.56 8.10
CA LEU A 103 10.11 -11.19 7.81
C LEU A 103 11.16 -12.04 8.53
N GLU A 104 10.84 -12.59 9.71
CA GLU A 104 11.71 -13.54 10.44
C GLU A 104 11.93 -14.85 9.66
N TYR A 105 10.96 -15.26 8.83
CA TYR A 105 11.02 -16.41 7.93
C TYR A 105 10.36 -16.06 6.59
N CYS A 106 11.06 -15.28 5.76
CA CYS A 106 10.48 -14.56 4.63
C CYS A 106 9.77 -15.46 3.61
N HIS A 107 8.46 -15.24 3.44
CA HIS A 107 7.63 -15.93 2.44
C HIS A 107 6.66 -14.99 1.71
N LEU A 108 7.03 -13.71 1.55
CA LEU A 108 6.24 -12.70 0.85
C LEU A 108 6.11 -12.93 -0.67
N CYS A 109 6.94 -13.80 -1.25
CA CYS A 109 6.90 -14.11 -2.68
C CYS A 109 6.79 -15.62 -2.91
N SER A 110 6.48 -16.01 -4.16
CA SER A 110 6.32 -17.41 -4.56
C SER A 110 7.55 -18.29 -4.29
N ARG A 111 8.75 -17.69 -4.16
CA ARG A 111 9.99 -18.42 -3.85
C ARG A 111 10.06 -18.92 -2.41
N ARG A 112 9.32 -18.30 -1.48
CA ARG A 112 9.27 -18.68 -0.05
C ARG A 112 10.66 -18.97 0.55
N CYS A 113 11.61 -18.05 0.36
CA CYS A 113 13.03 -18.31 0.64
C CYS A 113 13.37 -18.56 2.13
N GLY A 114 12.49 -18.22 3.07
CA GLY A 114 12.64 -18.54 4.49
C GLY A 114 13.76 -17.80 5.23
N VAL A 115 14.48 -16.91 4.54
CA VAL A 115 15.56 -16.12 5.14
C VAL A 115 15.05 -15.12 6.18
N ASN A 116 15.88 -14.79 7.17
CA ASN A 116 15.51 -13.85 8.23
C ASN A 116 15.95 -12.43 7.85
N ARG A 117 14.99 -11.64 7.34
CA ARG A 117 15.23 -10.26 6.90
C ARG A 117 15.64 -9.35 8.06
N LEU A 118 15.12 -9.61 9.27
CA LEU A 118 15.43 -8.83 10.48
C LEU A 118 16.89 -9.02 10.94
N LYS A 119 17.51 -10.14 10.58
CA LYS A 119 18.94 -10.40 10.80
C LYS A 119 19.84 -9.90 9.66
N GLY A 120 19.26 -9.29 8.63
CA GLY A 120 19.99 -8.77 7.48
C GLY A 120 20.13 -9.74 6.30
N ASP A 121 19.51 -10.93 6.36
CA ASP A 121 19.55 -11.86 5.23
C ASP A 121 18.75 -11.30 4.05
N LEU A 122 19.29 -11.43 2.83
CA LEU A 122 18.76 -10.79 1.60
C LEU A 122 18.11 -11.75 0.59
N GLY A 123 18.39 -13.05 0.68
CA GLY A 123 17.76 -14.07 -0.17
C GLY A 123 17.84 -13.76 -1.68
N TYR A 124 16.93 -14.33 -2.48
CA TYR A 124 17.02 -14.22 -3.94
C TYR A 124 16.72 -12.81 -4.50
N CYS A 125 15.67 -12.15 -4.00
CA CYS A 125 15.25 -10.83 -4.47
C CYS A 125 16.15 -9.69 -3.99
N ARG A 126 17.03 -9.97 -3.02
CA ARG A 126 17.93 -9.04 -2.34
C ARG A 126 17.27 -7.89 -1.57
N CYS A 127 15.94 -7.91 -1.41
CA CYS A 127 15.23 -6.92 -0.60
C CYS A 127 15.48 -7.17 0.90
N GLY A 128 15.72 -6.10 1.67
CA GLY A 128 15.87 -6.14 3.13
C GLY A 128 14.62 -5.66 3.86
N THR A 129 14.80 -5.00 5.01
CA THR A 129 13.73 -4.38 5.81
C THR A 129 13.49 -2.91 5.48
N GLN A 130 14.44 -2.29 4.78
CA GLN A 130 14.37 -0.89 4.38
C GLN A 130 13.81 -0.79 2.95
N ILE A 131 13.00 0.24 2.71
CA ILE A 131 12.52 0.57 1.38
C ILE A 131 13.59 1.38 0.65
N THR A 132 14.07 0.82 -0.46
CA THR A 132 15.04 1.47 -1.34
C THR A 132 14.31 1.90 -2.61
N VAL A 133 14.42 3.17 -2.99
CA VAL A 133 13.66 3.81 -4.07
C VAL A 133 14.63 4.25 -5.16
N SER A 134 14.37 3.89 -6.42
CA SER A 134 15.11 4.41 -7.58
C SER A 134 14.62 5.82 -7.92
N SER A 135 13.31 6.00 -8.06
CA SER A 135 12.73 7.29 -8.47
C SER A 135 11.27 7.45 -8.04
N ILE A 136 10.85 8.72 -7.93
CA ILE A 136 9.48 9.13 -7.63
C ILE A 136 9.08 10.23 -8.62
N PHE A 137 8.05 10.02 -9.43
CA PHE A 137 7.62 10.98 -10.45
C PHE A 137 6.15 10.85 -10.81
N GLU A 138 5.63 11.86 -11.49
CA GLU A 138 4.25 11.94 -11.94
C GLU A 138 4.19 11.65 -13.43
N HIS A 139 3.21 10.86 -13.87
CA HIS A 139 3.04 10.58 -15.30
C HIS A 139 1.59 10.27 -15.66
N ILE A 140 1.36 10.13 -16.97
CA ILE A 140 0.06 9.89 -17.59
C ILE A 140 0.05 8.60 -18.41
N GLY A 141 0.90 7.64 -18.02
CA GLY A 141 1.12 6.39 -18.75
C GLY A 141 0.26 5.21 -18.27
N GLU A 142 -0.44 5.35 -17.14
CA GLU A 142 -1.28 4.29 -16.56
C GLU A 142 -2.68 4.25 -17.20
N GLU A 143 -3.48 3.28 -16.75
CA GLU A 143 -4.90 3.16 -17.04
C GLU A 143 -5.67 4.45 -16.69
N PRO A 144 -6.77 4.77 -17.41
CA PRO A 144 -7.46 6.04 -17.30
C PRO A 144 -7.90 6.41 -15.87
N GLU A 145 -8.35 5.42 -15.08
CA GLU A 145 -8.80 5.58 -13.68
C GLU A 145 -7.66 6.00 -12.73
N LEU A 146 -6.40 5.73 -13.11
CA LEU A 146 -5.23 6.01 -12.29
C LEU A 146 -4.55 7.33 -12.65
N VAL A 147 -4.89 7.94 -13.80
CA VAL A 147 -4.16 9.10 -14.36
C VAL A 147 -4.69 10.46 -13.88
N PRO A 148 -3.83 11.41 -13.46
CA PRO A 148 -2.36 11.30 -13.32
C PRO A 148 -1.97 10.35 -12.18
N SER A 149 -0.91 9.58 -12.42
CA SER A 149 -0.39 8.61 -11.46
C SER A 149 0.93 9.09 -10.87
N GLY A 150 1.08 8.92 -9.56
CA GLY A 150 2.33 9.18 -8.86
C GLY A 150 3.08 7.87 -8.64
N THR A 151 4.10 7.60 -9.45
CA THR A 151 4.84 6.33 -9.42
C THR A 151 6.06 6.43 -8.53
N ILE A 152 6.26 5.39 -7.72
CA ILE A 152 7.38 5.18 -6.82
C ILE A 152 8.04 3.86 -7.24
N PHE A 153 9.15 3.95 -7.98
CA PHE A 153 9.93 2.77 -8.34
C PHE A 153 10.81 2.34 -7.17
N THR A 154 10.52 1.17 -6.63
CA THR A 154 11.32 0.50 -5.60
C THR A 154 12.37 -0.42 -6.22
N MET A 155 13.50 -0.57 -5.53
CA MET A 155 14.58 -1.45 -5.96
C MET A 155 14.28 -2.92 -5.66
N GLY A 156 14.63 -3.78 -6.61
CA GLY A 156 14.60 -5.22 -6.44
C GLY A 156 13.28 -5.88 -6.79
N CYS A 157 13.35 -6.97 -7.55
CA CYS A 157 12.20 -7.79 -7.92
C CYS A 157 12.39 -9.26 -7.51
N THR A 158 11.28 -9.96 -7.32
CA THR A 158 11.27 -11.41 -7.03
C THR A 158 11.39 -12.26 -8.30
N ILE A 159 11.26 -11.62 -9.47
CA ILE A 159 11.26 -12.20 -10.81
C ILE A 159 12.46 -11.65 -11.60
N ARG A 160 12.93 -12.39 -12.60
CA ARG A 160 13.97 -11.95 -13.55
C ARG A 160 13.50 -12.15 -14.98
N CYS A 161 12.59 -11.27 -15.43
CA CYS A 161 12.00 -11.35 -16.76
C CYS A 161 13.07 -11.12 -17.85
N LEU A 162 13.02 -11.89 -18.94
CA LEU A 162 13.97 -11.77 -20.06
C LEU A 162 13.90 -10.38 -20.73
N HIS A 163 12.70 -9.79 -20.81
CA HIS A 163 12.44 -8.49 -21.43
C HIS A 163 11.97 -7.45 -20.39
N CYS A 164 12.61 -7.42 -19.22
CA CYS A 164 12.24 -6.48 -18.17
C CYS A 164 12.55 -5.04 -18.60
N GLN A 165 11.52 -4.19 -18.69
CA GLN A 165 11.68 -2.76 -18.98
C GLN A 165 12.46 -2.03 -17.88
N ASN A 166 12.26 -2.43 -16.63
CA ASN A 166 12.92 -1.88 -15.45
C ASN A 166 14.05 -2.81 -14.95
N TRP A 167 14.79 -3.44 -15.88
CA TRP A 167 15.82 -4.43 -15.54
C TRP A 167 16.86 -3.86 -14.57
N THR A 168 17.36 -2.65 -14.84
CA THR A 168 18.42 -2.03 -14.04
C THR A 168 18.01 -1.80 -12.57
N ILE A 169 16.76 -1.39 -12.33
CA ILE A 169 16.15 -1.22 -11.00
C ILE A 169 15.87 -2.58 -10.34
N SER A 170 15.19 -3.48 -11.07
CA SER A 170 14.75 -4.78 -10.53
C SER A 170 15.90 -5.73 -10.19
N GLN A 171 17.03 -5.59 -10.89
CA GLN A 171 18.21 -6.44 -10.72
C GLN A 171 19.29 -5.82 -9.82
N TRP A 172 19.03 -4.67 -9.19
CA TRP A 172 20.00 -3.95 -8.35
C TRP A 172 21.26 -3.52 -9.11
N PHE A 173 21.12 -3.18 -10.39
CA PHE A 173 22.21 -2.60 -11.18
C PHE A 173 22.36 -1.10 -10.90
N GLU A 174 21.24 -0.40 -10.71
CA GLU A 174 21.20 0.97 -10.21
C GLU A 174 21.42 1.04 -8.70
N ILE A 175 21.82 2.22 -8.21
CA ILE A 175 21.86 2.54 -6.79
C ILE A 175 20.60 3.33 -6.46
N GLY A 176 19.71 2.75 -5.66
CA GLY A 176 18.56 3.46 -5.11
C GLY A 176 18.87 4.16 -3.79
N GLU A 177 17.95 5.00 -3.36
CA GLU A 177 18.01 5.75 -2.11
C GLU A 177 17.14 5.09 -1.03
N ILE A 178 17.65 4.98 0.20
CA ILE A 178 16.87 4.45 1.33
C ILE A 178 15.91 5.54 1.86
N TYR A 179 14.63 5.21 1.93
CA TYR A 179 13.59 6.08 2.48
C TYR A 179 13.14 5.63 3.87
N THR A 180 12.99 6.58 4.78
CA THR A 180 12.24 6.35 6.02
C THR A 180 10.74 6.40 5.73
N PRO A 181 9.88 5.74 6.54
CA PRO A 181 8.42 5.80 6.35
C PRO A 181 7.88 7.23 6.32
N LYS A 182 8.39 8.13 7.20
CA LYS A 182 8.00 9.54 7.23
C LYS A 182 8.36 10.27 5.94
N ARG A 183 9.58 10.06 5.43
CA ARG A 183 10.05 10.70 4.19
C ARG A 183 9.27 10.22 2.98
N LEU A 184 8.95 8.92 2.93
CA LEU A 184 8.12 8.37 1.85
C LEU A 184 6.68 8.89 1.91
N ALA A 185 6.09 8.99 3.10
CA ALA A 185 4.76 9.57 3.27
C ALA A 185 4.69 11.03 2.79
N GLN A 186 5.73 11.83 3.06
CA GLN A 186 5.83 13.21 2.55
C GLN A 186 5.93 13.26 1.01
N ALA A 187 6.63 12.30 0.39
CA ALA A 187 6.68 12.19 -1.05
C ALA A 187 5.29 11.85 -1.64
N VAL A 188 4.57 10.91 -1.04
CA VAL A 188 3.18 10.56 -1.40
C VAL A 188 2.24 11.76 -1.25
N GLU A 189 2.38 12.53 -0.17
CA GLU A 189 1.59 13.74 0.05
C GLU A 189 1.84 14.80 -1.04
N ARG A 190 3.09 14.96 -1.48
CA ARG A 190 3.44 15.85 -2.60
C ARG A 190 2.79 15.40 -3.91
N LEU A 191 2.83 14.11 -4.22
CA LEU A 191 2.17 13.56 -5.41
C LEU A 191 0.66 13.86 -5.39
N ARG A 192 0.00 13.66 -4.24
CA ARG A 192 -1.42 14.00 -4.07
C ARG A 192 -1.67 15.50 -4.28
N LYS A 193 -0.87 16.38 -3.68
CA LYS A 193 -0.98 17.85 -3.84
C LYS A 193 -0.82 18.29 -5.30
N ASN A 194 -0.03 17.55 -6.07
CA ASN A 194 0.19 17.81 -7.50
C ASN A 194 -0.91 17.21 -8.40
N GLY A 195 -1.94 16.58 -7.80
CA GLY A 195 -3.13 16.10 -8.51
C GLY A 195 -3.04 14.64 -8.94
N CYS A 196 -2.05 13.88 -8.47
CA CYS A 196 -2.04 12.44 -8.68
C CYS A 196 -3.20 11.77 -7.95
N ARG A 197 -3.89 10.86 -8.64
CA ARG A 197 -5.03 10.12 -8.11
C ARG A 197 -4.62 8.98 -7.18
N ASN A 198 -3.38 8.53 -7.31
CA ASN A 198 -2.83 7.41 -6.56
C ASN A 198 -1.34 7.58 -6.29
N ALA A 199 -0.83 6.70 -5.43
CA ALA A 199 0.58 6.41 -5.32
C ALA A 199 0.82 4.95 -5.73
N ASN A 200 1.47 4.75 -6.87
CA ASN A 200 1.76 3.43 -7.43
C ASN A 200 3.15 2.97 -6.98
N LEU A 201 3.23 1.93 -6.16
CA LEU A 201 4.51 1.36 -5.74
C LEU A 201 4.86 0.20 -6.67
N VAL A 202 5.90 0.38 -7.48
CA VAL A 202 6.29 -0.56 -8.54
C VAL A 202 7.69 -1.11 -8.28
N GLY A 203 7.89 -2.42 -8.38
CA GLY A 203 9.16 -3.11 -8.12
C GLY A 203 9.20 -4.54 -8.67
#